data_AF-Q54IU2-F1
#
_entry.id   AF-Q54IU2-F1
#
_cell.length_a   1.000
_cell.length_b   1.000
_cell.length_c   1.000
_cell.angle_alpha   90.00
_cell.angle_beta   90.00
_cell.angle_gamma   90.00
#
_symmetry.space_group_name_H-M   'P 1'
#
loop_
_entity.id
_entity.type
_entity.pdbx_description
1 polymer ?
#
loop_
_entity_poly.entity_id
_entity_poly.type
_entity_poly.pdbx_seq_one_letter_code
_entity_poly.pdbx_strand_id
1 'polypeptide(L)'
;MDFYNNLKEEPFEKIFLRPRSLLIFTEDAYKNYFHGIKESYSDLITEDVMNKNLDGINLHKEFDRGIRVSLTIRIVPNTIKKK
;
A
#
# COMPACT_ATOMS: atom_id res chain seq x y z
N MET A 1 6.94 -7.60 -14.61
CA MET A 1 6.80 -8.90 -13.92
C MET A 1 5.86 -8.63 -12.77
N ASP A 2 4.59 -8.93 -12.95
CA ASP A 2 3.56 -8.56 -11.99
C ASP A 2 3.72 -9.48 -10.76
N PHE A 3 4.35 -8.95 -9.72
CA PHE A 3 4.67 -9.66 -8.48
C PHE A 3 3.43 -10.38 -7.93
N TYR A 4 2.26 -9.75 -8.07
CA TYR A 4 0.98 -10.31 -7.63
C TYR A 4 0.51 -11.50 -8.48
N ASN A 5 0.66 -11.43 -9.81
CA ASN A 5 0.29 -12.56 -10.66
C ASN A 5 1.11 -13.82 -10.38
N ASN A 6 2.34 -13.65 -9.87
CA ASN A 6 3.20 -14.77 -9.52
C ASN A 6 2.93 -15.35 -8.12
N LEU A 7 2.42 -14.53 -7.20
CA LEU A 7 2.18 -14.95 -5.82
C LEU A 7 1.04 -15.97 -5.69
N LYS A 8 0.08 -16.01 -6.62
CA LYS A 8 -1.13 -16.86 -6.57
C LYS A 8 -1.91 -16.81 -5.23
N GLU A 9 -1.59 -15.84 -4.38
CA GLU A 9 -2.19 -15.62 -3.07
C GLU A 9 -2.88 -14.26 -3.08
N GLU A 10 -4.13 -14.24 -2.62
CA GLU A 10 -4.85 -12.99 -2.41
C GLU A 10 -4.19 -12.20 -1.27
N PRO A 11 -4.09 -10.86 -1.38
CA PRO A 11 -3.58 -10.04 -0.30
C PRO A 11 -4.50 -10.17 0.92
N PHE A 12 -3.89 -10.32 2.10
CA PHE A 12 -4.64 -10.43 3.35
C PHE A 12 -5.41 -9.14 3.70
N GLU A 13 -4.90 -7.98 3.27
CA GLU A 13 -5.51 -6.66 3.48
C GLU A 13 -5.28 -5.75 2.27
N LYS A 14 -6.23 -4.82 2.04
CA LYS A 14 -6.16 -3.81 0.98
C LYS A 14 -6.31 -2.41 1.57
N ILE A 15 -5.50 -1.47 1.09
CA ILE A 15 -5.50 -0.08 1.56
C ILE A 15 -5.59 0.85 0.35
N PHE A 16 -6.56 1.76 0.35
CA PHE A 16 -6.70 2.76 -0.70
C PHE A 16 -6.00 4.07 -0.30
N LEU A 17 -5.02 4.51 -1.08
CA LEU A 17 -4.22 5.69 -0.76
C LEU A 17 -4.60 6.86 -1.66
N ARG A 18 -5.23 7.91 -1.12
CA ARG A 18 -5.55 9.14 -1.87
C ARG A 18 -4.30 10.00 -2.15
N PRO A 19 -4.34 10.93 -3.12
CA PRO A 19 -3.31 11.96 -3.25
C PRO A 19 -3.10 12.70 -1.93
N ARG A 20 -1.83 12.94 -1.56
CA ARG A 20 -1.41 13.58 -0.30
C ARG A 20 -1.77 12.78 0.98
N SER A 21 -2.05 11.48 0.86
CA SER A 21 -2.09 10.61 2.04
C SER A 21 -0.69 10.29 2.54
N LEU A 22 -0.58 10.04 3.85
CA LEU A 22 0.63 9.54 4.50
C LEU A 22 0.35 8.11 4.98
N LEU A 23 1.16 7.16 4.50
CA LEU A 23 1.16 5.77 4.98
C LEU A 23 2.41 5.55 5.82
N ILE A 24 2.23 5.06 7.05
CA ILE A 24 3.32 4.75 7.98
C ILE A 24 3.32 3.25 8.22
N PHE A 25 4.36 2.56 7.75
CA PHE A 25 4.63 1.17 8.11
C PHE A 25 5.55 1.14 9.34
N THR A 26 5.16 0.40 10.37
CA THR A 26 5.95 0.19 11.58
C THR A 26 6.00 -1.29 11.94
N GLU A 27 6.96 -1.68 12.78
CA GLU A 27 7.12 -3.03 13.31
C GLU A 27 6.99 -4.14 12.26
N ASP A 28 6.09 -5.12 12.47
CA ASP A 28 5.96 -6.28 11.58
C ASP A 28 5.52 -5.91 10.17
N ALA A 29 4.62 -4.93 10.03
CA ALA A 29 4.17 -4.48 8.73
C ALA A 29 5.33 -3.87 7.90
N TYR A 30 6.34 -3.29 8.57
CA TYR A 30 7.54 -2.78 7.92
C TYR A 30 8.60 -3.86 7.69
N LYS A 31 8.79 -4.78 8.66
CA LYS A 31 9.91 -5.74 8.68
C LYS A 31 9.61 -7.05 7.97
N ASN A 32 8.39 -7.55 8.11
CA ASN A 32 8.04 -8.95 7.86
C ASN A 32 6.95 -9.12 6.79
N TYR A 33 6.16 -8.09 6.51
CA TYR A 33 5.06 -8.18 5.53
C TYR A 33 5.45 -7.66 4.15
N PHE A 34 5.07 -8.43 3.14
CA PHE A 34 5.10 -7.97 1.77
C PHE A 34 3.93 -7.02 1.51
N HIS A 35 4.21 -5.97 0.76
CA HIS A 35 3.22 -5.04 0.26
C HIS A 35 3.59 -4.67 -1.17
N GLY A 36 2.63 -4.13 -1.89
CA GLY A 36 2.81 -3.77 -3.29
C GLY A 36 1.57 -3.08 -3.83
N ILE A 37 1.62 -2.80 -5.13
CA ILE A 37 0.55 -2.14 -5.86
C ILE A 37 0.17 -3.06 -7.01
N LYS A 38 -1.05 -3.59 -6.97
CA LYS A 38 -1.61 -4.41 -8.07
C LYS A 38 -1.62 -3.61 -9.36
N GLU A 39 -1.21 -4.18 -10.49
CA GLU A 39 -1.37 -3.55 -11.81
C GLU A 39 -2.87 -3.49 -12.17
N SER A 40 -3.40 -2.28 -12.35
CA SER A 40 -4.81 -1.99 -12.67
C SER A 40 -4.94 -0.56 -13.20
N TYR A 41 -6.02 -0.27 -13.90
CA TYR A 41 -6.39 1.08 -14.38
C TYR A 41 -7.35 1.82 -13.45
N SER A 42 -8.02 1.09 -12.56
CA SER A 42 -8.94 1.66 -11.58
C SER A 42 -8.87 0.91 -10.25
N ASP A 43 -9.38 1.54 -9.20
CA ASP A 43 -9.55 0.97 -7.87
C ASP A 43 -11.03 1.05 -7.46
N LEU A 44 -11.69 -0.11 -7.35
CA LEU A 44 -13.02 -0.22 -6.76
C LEU A 44 -12.89 -0.36 -5.25
N ILE A 45 -13.59 0.50 -4.50
CA ILE A 45 -13.65 0.40 -3.04
C ILE A 45 -14.64 -0.69 -2.64
N THR A 46 -14.10 -1.83 -2.23
CA THR A 46 -14.84 -2.98 -1.73
C THR A 46 -14.79 -3.06 -0.20
N GLU A 47 -15.52 -4.01 0.37
CA GLU A 47 -15.62 -4.19 1.83
C GLU A 47 -14.30 -4.60 2.50
N ASP A 48 -13.38 -5.19 1.75
CA ASP A 48 -12.04 -5.59 2.19
C ASP A 48 -11.01 -4.44 2.12
N VAL A 49 -11.43 -3.23 1.74
CA VAL A 49 -10.57 -2.05 1.83
C VAL A 49 -10.57 -1.53 3.27
N MET A 50 -9.47 -1.73 3.98
CA MET A 50 -9.32 -1.45 5.41
C MET A 50 -9.73 -0.02 5.79
N ASN A 51 -9.39 0.96 4.95
CA ASN A 51 -9.63 2.37 5.21
C ASN A 51 -10.84 2.96 4.45
N LYS A 52 -11.80 2.10 4.07
CA LYS A 52 -13.05 2.48 3.36
C LYS A 52 -13.89 3.54 4.07
N ASN A 53 -13.73 3.72 5.38
CA ASN A 53 -14.50 4.67 6.19
C ASN A 53 -13.85 6.06 6.33
N LEU A 54 -12.68 6.29 5.70
CA LEU A 54 -12.04 7.61 5.73
C LEU A 54 -12.70 8.58 4.73
N ASP A 55 -12.64 9.87 5.04
CA ASP A 55 -13.33 10.91 4.28
C ASP A 55 -13.05 10.87 2.76
N GLY A 56 -14.15 10.81 2.02
CA GLY A 56 -14.19 10.79 0.56
C GLY A 56 -13.75 9.47 -0.08
N ILE A 57 -13.53 8.42 0.72
CA ILE A 57 -13.53 7.03 0.29
C ILE A 57 -14.93 6.51 0.59
N ASN A 58 -15.68 6.13 -0.44
CA ASN A 58 -17.03 5.59 -0.29
C ASN A 58 -17.04 4.16 -0.82
N LEU A 59 -17.73 3.26 -0.13
CA LEU A 59 -17.95 1.91 -0.61
C LEU A 59 -18.62 1.91 -1.99
N HIS A 60 -18.25 0.96 -2.84
CA HIS A 60 -18.69 0.81 -4.23
C HIS A 60 -18.32 1.96 -5.16
N LYS A 61 -17.52 2.92 -4.70
CA LYS A 61 -16.96 3.95 -5.56
C LYS A 61 -15.74 3.40 -6.31
N GLU A 62 -15.65 3.73 -7.58
CA GLU A 62 -14.49 3.43 -8.41
C GLU A 62 -13.67 4.70 -8.64
N PHE A 63 -12.35 4.57 -8.63
CA PHE A 63 -11.40 5.64 -8.88
C PHE A 63 -10.46 5.25 -10.01
N ASP A 64 -10.43 6.04 -11.08
CA ASP A 64 -9.45 5.87 -12.15
C ASP A 64 -8.04 6.22 -11.66
N ARG A 65 -7.08 5.40 -12.07
CA ARG A 65 -5.67 5.63 -11.78
C ARG A 65 -5.06 6.55 -12.82
N GLY A 66 -4.43 7.61 -12.33
CA GLY A 66 -3.56 8.49 -13.11
C GLY A 66 -2.09 8.29 -12.75
N ILE A 67 -1.25 9.22 -13.20
CA ILE A 67 0.15 9.29 -12.79
C ILE A 67 0.21 9.62 -11.30
N ARG A 68 0.89 8.77 -10.53
CA ARG A 68 1.09 8.93 -9.09
C ARG A 68 2.57 9.11 -8.77
N VAL A 69 2.87 10.10 -7.93
CA VAL A 69 4.19 10.25 -7.29
C VAL A 69 4.06 9.82 -5.83
N SER A 70 5.02 9.03 -5.36
CA SER A 70 5.15 8.65 -3.95
C SER A 70 6.56 9.01 -3.45
N LEU A 71 6.65 9.43 -2.19
CA LEU A 71 7.90 9.71 -1.51
C LEU A 71 8.01 8.76 -0.32
N THR A 72 9.07 7.97 -0.29
CA THR A 72 9.34 7.01 0.79
C THR A 72 10.57 7.45 1.56
N ILE A 73 10.44 7.59 2.87
CA ILE A 73 11.53 7.93 3.78
C ILE A 73 11.71 6.76 4.76
N ARG A 74 12.96 6.33 4.96
CA ARG A 74 13.31 5.28 5.93
C ARG A 74 14.57 5.66 6.69
N ILE A 75 14.62 5.26 7.96
CA ILE A 75 15.84 5.31 8.75
C ILE A 75 16.64 4.05 8.44
N VAL A 76 17.90 4.23 8.01
CA VAL A 76 18.84 3.12 7.80
C VAL A 76 19.85 3.16 8.96
N PRO A 77 19.75 2.27 9.96
CA PRO A 77 20.66 2.28 11.11
C PRO A 77 22.12 2.07 10.67
N ASN A 78 23.05 2.77 11.33
CA ASN A 78 24.48 2.56 11.10
C ASN A 78 24.88 1.13 11.48
N THR A 79 25.59 0.45 10.58
CA THR A 79 26.04 -0.94 10.78
C THR A 79 27.44 -1.04 11.40
N ILE A 80 28.17 0.07 11.52
CA ILE A 80 29.53 0.09 12.07
C ILE A 80 29.46 -0.07 13.59
N LYS A 81 29.88 -1.24 14.08
CA LYS A 81 30.21 -1.47 15.48
C LYS A 81 31.73 -1.27 15.64
N LYS A 82 32.16 -0.28 16.43
CA LYS A 82 33.56 -0.22 16.87
C LYS A 82 33.80 -1.41 17.81
N LYS A 83 34.81 -2.23 17.48
CA LYS A 83 35.39 -3.22 18.39
C LYS A 83 36.22 -2.52 19.45
#